data_AF-A0A4Z0GYJ3-F1
#
_entry.id   AF-A0A4Z0GYJ3-F1
#
_cell.length_a   1.000
_cell.length_b   1.000
_cell.length_c   1.000
_cell.angle_alpha   90.00
_cell.angle_beta   90.00
_cell.angle_gamma   90.00
#
_symmetry.space_group_name_H-M   'P 1'
#
loop_
_entity.id
_entity.type
_entity.pdbx_description
1 polymer ?
#
loop_
_entity_poly.entity_id
_entity_poly.type
_entity_poly.pdbx_seq_one_letter_code
_entity_poly.pdbx_strand_id
1 'polypeptide(L)'
;MRLTLCVIALILLSACHSPNQARVHVVKNKSHVAYVEELQLLAPQVCMKSNLPNEEPIPPFLIDITVEGKLAALLDLSSNQTIDSRNVLQRTETSKELFCTGNNMKLNQEVREKDLKKWIKEENITVTLTELNGDIIERSPLTAFKIGEMDGAVSKP
;
A
#
# COMPACT_ATOMS: atom_id res chain seq x y z
N MET A 1 -32.03 1.62 46.26
CA MET A 1 -31.92 2.01 44.83
C MET A 1 -30.46 2.14 44.37
N ARG A 2 -29.57 1.19 44.70
CA ARG A 2 -28.17 1.19 44.21
C ARG A 2 -27.85 0.00 43.29
N LEU A 3 -28.76 -0.97 43.17
CA LEU A 3 -28.57 -2.18 42.37
C LEU A 3 -28.96 -1.99 40.90
N THR A 4 -29.85 -1.05 40.60
CA THR A 4 -30.41 -0.86 39.25
C THR A 4 -29.49 -0.08 38.31
N LEU A 5 -28.50 0.67 38.84
CA LEU A 5 -27.54 1.41 38.02
C LEU A 5 -26.44 0.51 37.42
N CYS A 6 -26.09 -0.60 38.08
CA CYS A 6 -25.03 -1.49 37.59
C CYS A 6 -25.45 -2.30 36.35
N VAL A 7 -26.75 -2.54 36.16
CA VAL A 7 -27.24 -3.34 35.03
C VAL A 7 -27.25 -2.54 33.71
N ILE A 8 -27.46 -1.22 33.78
CA ILE A 8 -27.48 -0.35 32.59
C ILE A 8 -26.07 -0.12 32.03
N ALA A 9 -25.05 -0.09 32.89
CA ALA A 9 -23.65 0.05 32.45
C ALA A 9 -23.12 -1.18 31.70
N LEU A 10 -23.67 -2.38 31.97
CA LEU A 10 -23.27 -3.62 31.29
C LEU A 10 -23.89 -3.77 29.88
N ILE A 11 -25.03 -3.14 29.60
CA ILE A 11 -25.68 -3.20 28.28
C ILE A 11 -25.07 -2.18 27.30
N LEU A 12 -24.40 -1.13 27.80
CA LEU A 12 -23.73 -0.13 26.97
C LEU A 12 -22.32 -0.53 26.50
N LEU A 13 -21.72 -1.58 27.09
CA LEU A 13 -20.39 -2.07 26.71
C LEU A 13 -20.41 -3.08 25.55
N SER A 14 -21.58 -3.56 25.14
CA SER A 14 -21.75 -4.49 24.01
C SER A 14 -22.09 -3.81 22.69
N ALA A 15 -22.12 -2.47 22.64
CA ALA A 15 -21.96 -1.72 21.39
C ALA A 15 -20.47 -1.74 20.95
N CYS A 16 -19.90 -2.94 20.90
CA CYS A 16 -18.63 -3.20 20.24
C CYS A 16 -18.81 -2.80 18.79
N HIS A 17 -18.23 -1.66 18.42
CA HIS A 17 -17.85 -1.33 17.06
C HIS A 17 -17.28 -2.60 16.40
N SER A 18 -17.98 -3.18 15.45
CA SER A 18 -17.28 -3.97 14.43
C SER A 18 -16.37 -2.97 13.72
N PRO A 19 -15.03 -3.09 13.80
CA PRO A 19 -14.20 -2.32 12.90
C PRO A 19 -14.65 -2.75 11.50
N ASN A 20 -15.19 -1.81 10.73
CA ASN A 20 -15.39 -2.02 9.29
C ASN A 20 -14.04 -2.46 8.74
N GLN A 21 -13.85 -3.76 8.56
CA GLN A 21 -12.65 -4.27 7.89
C GLN A 21 -12.70 -3.68 6.48
N ALA A 22 -11.66 -2.95 6.10
CA ALA A 22 -11.62 -2.35 4.78
C ALA A 22 -11.84 -3.45 3.72
N ARG A 23 -12.62 -3.14 2.69
CA ARG A 23 -12.98 -4.12 1.66
C ARG A 23 -11.78 -4.62 0.86
N VAL A 24 -10.70 -3.85 0.83
CA VAL A 24 -9.41 -4.19 0.21
C VAL A 24 -8.30 -3.75 1.16
N HIS A 25 -7.26 -4.57 1.28
CA HIS A 25 -6.11 -4.29 2.13
C HIS A 25 -4.78 -4.47 1.42
N VAL A 26 -3.76 -3.72 1.85
CA VAL A 26 -2.38 -3.91 1.41
C VAL A 26 -1.75 -5.10 2.15
N VAL A 27 -1.25 -6.06 1.37
CA VAL A 27 -0.55 -7.24 1.86
C VAL A 27 0.92 -6.88 2.10
N LYS A 28 1.22 -6.36 3.29
CA LYS A 28 2.52 -5.78 3.66
C LYS A 28 3.72 -6.69 3.41
N ASN A 29 3.61 -7.99 3.64
CA ASN A 29 4.72 -8.94 3.44
C ASN A 29 4.97 -9.33 1.97
N LYS A 30 4.06 -8.97 1.07
CA LYS A 30 4.20 -9.13 -0.39
C LYS A 30 4.51 -7.81 -1.11
N SER A 31 4.27 -6.70 -0.43
CA SER A 31 4.55 -5.35 -0.91
C SER A 31 5.96 -4.93 -0.51
N HIS A 32 6.68 -4.25 -1.39
CA HIS A 32 8.06 -3.85 -1.16
C HIS A 32 8.47 -2.71 -2.08
N VAL A 33 9.67 -2.16 -1.86
CA VAL A 33 10.31 -1.18 -2.73
C VAL A 33 11.65 -1.76 -3.16
N ALA A 34 11.78 -2.03 -4.46
CA ALA A 34 13.04 -2.46 -5.04
C ALA A 34 13.84 -1.23 -5.50
N TYR A 35 15.16 -1.25 -5.29
CA TYR A 35 16.09 -0.27 -5.86
C TYR A 35 16.92 -0.95 -6.94
N VAL A 36 16.86 -0.42 -8.16
CA VAL A 36 17.68 -0.85 -9.30
C VAL A 36 18.76 0.19 -9.49
N GLU A 37 19.99 -0.12 -9.09
CA GLU A 37 21.10 0.84 -8.99
C GLU A 37 21.53 1.37 -10.35
N GLU A 38 21.62 0.49 -11.34
CA GLU A 38 22.05 0.83 -12.71
C GLU A 38 21.11 1.82 -13.39
N LEU A 39 19.83 1.82 -12.98
CA LEU A 39 18.79 2.70 -13.51
C LEU A 39 18.46 3.87 -12.57
N GLN A 40 19.07 3.90 -11.37
CA GLN A 40 18.75 4.84 -10.29
C GLN A 40 17.23 4.92 -10.05
N LEU A 41 16.61 3.75 -9.92
CA LEU A 41 15.15 3.60 -9.96
C LEU A 41 14.63 2.98 -8.67
N LEU A 42 13.61 3.61 -8.08
CA LEU A 42 12.76 2.98 -7.08
C LEU A 42 11.55 2.35 -7.77
N ALA A 43 11.36 1.05 -7.57
CA ALA A 43 10.25 0.27 -8.10
C ALA A 43 9.40 -0.26 -6.93
N PRO A 44 8.48 0.56 -6.39
CA PRO A 44 7.49 0.11 -5.41
C PRO A 44 6.53 -0.90 -6.05
N GLN A 45 6.39 -2.06 -5.39
CA GLN A 45 5.37 -3.05 -5.66
C GLN A 45 4.39 -3.10 -4.48
N VAL A 46 3.11 -2.91 -4.79
CA VAL A 46 1.99 -2.95 -3.87
C VAL A 46 1.12 -4.13 -4.21
N CYS A 47 1.04 -5.10 -3.30
CA CYS A 47 0.13 -6.23 -3.42
C CYS A 47 -1.06 -6.03 -2.49
N MET A 48 -2.25 -6.33 -2.98
CA MET A 48 -3.51 -6.12 -2.29
C MET A 48 -4.38 -7.37 -2.34
N LYS A 49 -5.25 -7.50 -1.34
CA LYS A 49 -6.25 -8.57 -1.24
C LYS A 49 -7.61 -7.99 -0.92
N SER A 50 -8.66 -8.54 -1.54
CA SER A 50 -10.04 -8.24 -1.20
C SER A 50 -10.51 -9.09 -0.01
N ASN A 51 -11.31 -8.47 0.86
CA ASN A 51 -12.07 -9.16 1.91
C ASN A 51 -13.52 -9.44 1.49
N LEU A 52 -13.93 -8.99 0.31
CA LEU A 52 -15.27 -9.28 -0.21
C LEU A 52 -15.41 -10.78 -0.49
N PRO A 53 -16.64 -11.32 -0.37
CA PRO A 53 -16.92 -12.69 -0.78
C PRO A 53 -16.42 -12.96 -2.21
N ASN A 54 -15.92 -14.18 -2.47
CA ASN A 54 -15.28 -14.54 -3.75
C ASN A 54 -16.14 -14.26 -4.99
N GLU A 55 -17.46 -14.23 -4.85
CA GLU A 55 -18.40 -13.98 -5.95
C GLU A 55 -18.65 -12.49 -6.20
N GLU A 56 -18.41 -11.62 -5.21
CA GLU A 56 -18.67 -10.18 -5.33
C GLU A 56 -17.58 -9.50 -6.19
N PRO A 57 -17.95 -8.63 -7.14
CA PRO A 57 -16.97 -7.82 -7.86
C PRO A 57 -16.35 -6.81 -6.90
N ILE A 58 -15.03 -6.60 -7.00
CA ILE A 58 -14.35 -5.57 -6.22
C ILE A 58 -14.73 -4.21 -6.82
N PRO A 59 -15.38 -3.30 -6.06
CA PRO A 59 -15.66 -1.97 -6.57
C PRO A 59 -14.37 -1.23 -6.95
N PRO A 60 -14.35 -0.43 -8.02
CA PRO A 60 -13.17 0.35 -8.41
C PRO A 60 -12.65 1.25 -7.28
N PHE A 61 -11.36 1.51 -7.31
CA PHE A 61 -10.66 2.40 -6.38
C PHE A 61 -9.37 2.90 -7.03
N LEU A 62 -8.76 3.91 -6.42
CA LEU A 62 -7.51 4.51 -6.83
C LEU A 62 -6.38 4.06 -5.90
N ILE A 63 -5.19 3.87 -6.46
CA ILE A 63 -3.99 3.48 -5.74
C ILE A 63 -2.95 4.58 -5.97
N ASP A 64 -2.59 5.27 -4.90
CA ASP A 64 -1.56 6.30 -4.90
C ASP A 64 -0.34 5.82 -4.12
N ILE A 65 0.85 6.00 -4.68
CA ILE A 65 2.12 5.75 -3.99
C ILE A 65 2.76 7.11 -3.74
N THR A 66 2.64 7.58 -2.51
CA THR A 66 3.16 8.88 -2.09
C THR A 66 4.54 8.70 -1.50
N VAL A 67 5.46 9.56 -1.91
CA VAL A 67 6.79 9.67 -1.31
C VAL A 67 6.89 10.98 -0.56
N GLU A 68 7.39 10.91 0.66
CA GLU A 68 7.47 12.03 1.59
C GLU A 68 8.92 12.29 2.06
N GLY A 69 9.10 13.38 2.80
CA GLY A 69 10.36 13.71 3.46
C GLY A 69 11.53 13.96 2.50
N LYS A 70 12.73 13.53 2.91
CA LYS A 70 13.95 13.74 2.12
C LYS A 70 13.96 12.98 0.81
N LEU A 71 13.28 11.84 0.75
CA LEU A 71 13.26 11.02 -0.45
C LEU A 71 12.44 11.68 -1.56
N ALA A 72 11.36 12.38 -1.23
CA ALA A 72 10.54 13.10 -2.20
C ALA A 72 11.34 14.16 -2.98
N ALA A 73 12.26 14.86 -2.33
CA ALA A 73 13.13 15.86 -2.97
C ALA A 73 14.14 15.27 -3.97
N LEU A 74 14.30 13.95 -3.97
CA LEU A 74 15.27 13.21 -4.79
C LEU A 74 14.60 12.48 -5.95
N LEU A 75 13.28 12.55 -6.06
CA LEU A 75 12.53 11.87 -7.11
C LEU A 75 12.10 12.82 -8.21
N ASP A 76 12.14 12.32 -9.44
CA ASP A 76 11.39 12.89 -10.54
C ASP A 76 9.91 12.52 -10.38
N LEU A 77 9.16 13.40 -9.71
CA LEU A 77 7.74 13.19 -9.46
C LEU A 77 6.87 13.29 -10.72
N SER A 78 7.42 13.62 -11.89
CA SER A 78 6.68 13.59 -13.15
C SER A 78 6.18 12.18 -13.50
N SER A 79 6.83 11.15 -12.94
CA SER A 79 6.37 9.76 -13.08
C SER A 79 5.32 9.36 -12.05
N ASN A 80 4.94 10.21 -11.10
CA ASN A 80 3.96 9.83 -10.08
C ASN A 80 2.56 9.74 -10.70
N GLN A 81 2.01 8.53 -10.74
CA GLN A 81 0.74 8.23 -11.37
C GLN A 81 -0.19 7.55 -10.38
N THR A 82 -1.40 8.08 -10.28
CA THR A 82 -2.51 7.39 -9.64
C THR A 82 -2.92 6.21 -10.52
N ILE A 83 -2.97 5.02 -9.93
CA ILE A 83 -3.33 3.79 -10.63
C ILE A 83 -4.81 3.50 -10.39
N ASP A 84 -5.58 3.40 -11.46
CA ASP A 84 -6.97 2.95 -11.41
C ASP A 84 -7.03 1.42 -11.27
N SER A 85 -7.70 0.92 -10.23
CA SER A 85 -7.77 -0.52 -9.96
C SER A 85 -8.44 -1.31 -11.07
N ARG A 86 -9.27 -0.69 -11.92
CA ARG A 86 -9.84 -1.34 -13.12
C ARG A 86 -8.75 -1.84 -14.07
N ASN A 87 -7.66 -1.07 -14.21
CA ASN A 87 -6.53 -1.45 -15.07
C ASN A 87 -5.70 -2.60 -14.49
N VAL A 88 -5.76 -2.80 -13.18
CA VAL A 88 -5.06 -3.90 -12.49
C VAL A 88 -5.93 -5.16 -12.55
N LEU A 89 -7.20 -5.05 -12.16
CA LEU A 89 -8.13 -6.16 -12.04
C LEU A 89 -8.52 -6.77 -13.39
N GLN A 90 -8.52 -5.99 -14.48
CA GLN A 90 -8.75 -6.52 -15.84
C GLN A 90 -7.55 -7.33 -16.38
N ARG A 91 -6.34 -7.06 -15.90
CA ARG A 91 -5.11 -7.74 -16.36
C ARG A 91 -4.87 -9.06 -15.63
N THR A 92 -5.41 -9.22 -14.43
CA THR A 92 -5.34 -10.45 -13.64
C THR A 92 -6.52 -11.35 -13.96
N GLU A 93 -6.38 -12.24 -14.95
CA GLU A 93 -7.32 -13.36 -15.18
C GLU A 93 -7.34 -14.40 -14.03
N THR A 94 -6.52 -14.19 -12.99
CA THR A 94 -6.18 -15.20 -11.99
C THR A 94 -6.44 -14.70 -10.57
N SER A 95 -7.50 -15.25 -9.97
CA SER A 95 -7.90 -15.17 -8.56
C SER A 95 -8.05 -13.75 -7.97
N LYS A 96 -9.27 -13.42 -7.51
CA LYS A 96 -9.56 -12.22 -6.69
C LYS A 96 -8.83 -12.19 -5.33
N GLU A 97 -7.95 -13.17 -5.06
CA GLU A 97 -7.29 -13.37 -3.78
C GLU A 97 -6.05 -12.50 -3.59
N LEU A 98 -5.29 -12.19 -4.64
CA LEU A 98 -4.10 -11.34 -4.56
C LEU A 98 -3.79 -10.70 -5.91
N PHE A 99 -3.64 -9.38 -5.94
CA PHE A 99 -3.22 -8.65 -7.14
C PHE A 99 -2.17 -7.61 -6.77
N CYS A 100 -1.19 -7.39 -7.65
CA CYS A 100 -0.09 -6.48 -7.40
C CYS A 100 0.04 -5.44 -8.52
N THR A 101 0.44 -4.23 -8.15
CA THR A 101 0.75 -3.15 -9.07
C THR A 101 1.91 -2.32 -8.53
N GLY A 102 2.38 -1.35 -9.30
CA GLY A 102 3.52 -0.53 -8.93
C GLY A 102 3.73 0.60 -9.90
N ASN A 103 4.58 1.54 -9.52
CA ASN A 103 4.95 2.66 -10.36
C ASN A 103 6.41 3.02 -10.15
N ASN A 104 7.19 2.97 -11.22
CA ASN A 104 8.62 3.23 -11.16
C ASN A 104 8.89 4.73 -10.98
N MET A 105 9.75 5.06 -10.03
CA MET A 105 10.11 6.42 -9.67
C MET A 105 11.61 6.60 -9.86
N LYS A 106 11.98 7.50 -10.77
CA LYS A 106 13.37 7.76 -11.09
C LYS A 106 13.97 8.71 -10.06
N LEU A 107 15.17 8.40 -9.58
CA LEU A 107 15.96 9.33 -8.76
C LEU A 107 16.64 10.36 -9.65
N ASN A 108 16.69 11.61 -9.21
CA ASN A 108 17.35 12.71 -9.91
C ASN A 108 18.87 12.73 -9.71
N GLN A 109 19.38 11.92 -8.77
CA GLN A 109 20.79 11.76 -8.49
C GLN A 109 21.06 10.39 -7.86
N GLU A 110 22.32 9.99 -7.86
CA GLU A 110 22.76 8.76 -7.19
C GLU A 110 22.57 8.89 -5.67
N VAL A 111 22.00 7.85 -5.06
CA VAL A 111 21.79 7.78 -3.62
C VAL A 111 22.38 6.48 -3.11
N ARG A 112 23.13 6.55 -2.01
CA ARG A 112 23.67 5.36 -1.36
C ARG A 112 22.53 4.46 -0.89
N GLU A 113 22.64 3.17 -1.19
CA GLU A 113 21.66 2.14 -0.80
C GLU A 113 21.26 2.24 0.68
N LYS A 114 22.25 2.41 1.58
CA LYS A 114 22.00 2.51 3.02
C LYS A 114 21.05 3.66 3.41
N ASP A 115 21.10 4.77 2.67
CA ASP A 115 20.28 5.95 2.93
C ASP A 115 18.86 5.70 2.41
N LEU A 116 18.72 5.10 1.21
CA LEU A 116 17.42 4.65 0.68
C LEU A 116 16.74 3.65 1.61
N LYS A 117 17.46 2.61 2.02
CA LYS A 117 16.97 1.59 2.96
C LYS A 117 16.52 2.19 4.28
N LYS A 118 17.24 3.20 4.78
CA LYS A 118 16.86 3.93 5.99
C LYS A 118 15.56 4.69 5.77
N TRP A 119 15.46 5.51 4.73
CA TRP A 119 14.26 6.33 4.47
C TRP A 119 13.01 5.49 4.21
N ILE A 120 13.15 4.35 3.54
CA ILE A 120 12.04 3.42 3.30
C ILE A 120 11.56 2.79 4.62
N LYS A 121 12.49 2.44 5.52
CA LYS A 121 12.15 1.97 6.87
C LYS A 121 11.55 3.05 7.76
N GLU A 122 11.85 4.31 7.50
CA GLU A 122 11.26 5.49 8.15
C GLU A 122 9.87 5.85 7.58
N GLU A 123 9.25 4.96 6.78
CA GLU A 123 7.89 5.11 6.26
C GLU A 123 7.70 6.26 5.25
N ASN A 124 8.80 6.75 4.65
CA ASN A 124 8.75 7.82 3.65
C ASN A 124 8.11 7.41 2.32
N ILE A 125 7.66 6.16 2.16
CA ILE A 125 6.86 5.70 1.03
C ILE A 125 5.57 5.10 1.57
N THR A 126 4.44 5.67 1.18
CA THR A 126 3.12 5.26 1.64
C THR A 126 2.19 4.99 0.47
N VAL A 127 1.46 3.88 0.56
CA VAL A 127 0.34 3.58 -0.32
C VAL A 127 -0.94 4.12 0.28
N THR A 128 -1.74 4.81 -0.52
CA THR A 128 -3.10 5.18 -0.16
C THR A 128 -4.06 4.54 -1.16
N LEU A 129 -5.05 3.82 -0.64
CA LEU A 129 -6.16 3.28 -1.38
C LEU A 129 -7.36 4.20 -1.15
N THR A 130 -7.94 4.73 -2.22
CA THR A 130 -9.01 5.73 -2.14
C THR A 130 -10.18 5.32 -3.01
N GLU A 131 -11.40 5.42 -2.49
CA GLU A 131 -12.62 5.30 -3.26
C GLU A 131 -12.68 6.34 -4.39
N LEU A 132 -13.48 6.09 -5.43
CA LEU A 132 -13.63 7.07 -6.53
C LEU A 132 -14.26 8.41 -6.09
N ASN A 133 -14.92 8.44 -4.93
CA ASN A 133 -15.48 9.64 -4.33
C ASN A 133 -14.47 10.40 -3.44
N GLY A 134 -13.25 9.88 -3.24
CA GLY A 134 -12.21 10.49 -2.41
C GLY A 134 -12.08 9.94 -0.99
N ASP A 135 -12.95 9.01 -0.57
CA ASP A 135 -12.86 8.40 0.76
C ASP A 135 -11.68 7.44 0.87
N ILE A 136 -10.89 7.55 1.94
CA ILE A 136 -9.73 6.67 2.15
C ILE A 136 -10.21 5.29 2.61
N ILE A 137 -9.83 4.26 1.87
CA ILE A 137 -10.04 2.85 2.21
C ILE A 137 -8.96 2.39 3.17
N GLU A 138 -7.70 2.61 2.81
CA GLU A 138 -6.53 2.24 3.60
C GLU A 138 -5.35 3.15 3.29
N ARG A 139 -4.53 3.41 4.32
CA ARG A 139 -3.20 3.99 4.16
C ARG A 139 -2.18 3.04 4.79
N SER A 140 -1.18 2.61 4.03
CA SER A 140 -0.17 1.65 4.50
C SER A 140 1.24 2.05 4.04
N PRO A 141 2.22 2.13 4.95
CA PRO A 141 3.61 2.37 4.57
C PRO A 141 4.22 1.14 3.87
N LEU A 142 5.16 1.38 2.96
CA LEU A 142 6.03 0.37 2.36
C LEU A 142 7.40 0.42 3.03
N THR A 143 7.69 -0.56 3.88
CA THR A 143 8.92 -0.59 4.68
C THR A 143 9.90 -1.69 4.26
N ALA A 144 9.46 -2.63 3.42
CA ALA A 144 10.29 -3.70 2.91
C ALA A 144 11.18 -3.19 1.75
N PHE A 145 12.47 -3.01 2.03
CA PHE A 145 13.47 -2.65 1.03
C PHE A 145 14.08 -3.89 0.38
N LYS A 146 14.30 -3.82 -0.94
CA LYS A 146 14.88 -4.87 -1.77
C LYS A 146 15.86 -4.28 -2.79
N ILE A 147 16.83 -5.08 -3.22
CA ILE A 147 17.66 -4.77 -4.39
C ILE A 147 17.03 -5.45 -5.59
N GLY A 148 16.79 -4.67 -6.64
CA GLY A 148 16.26 -5.14 -7.90
C GLY A 148 17.36 -5.29 -8.93
N GLU A 149 17.17 -6.24 -9.83
CA GLU A 149 18.04 -6.50 -10.98
C GLU A 149 17.38 -5.94 -12.25
N MET A 150 18.18 -5.75 -13.32
CA MET A 150 17.69 -5.17 -14.58
C MET A 150 16.59 -6.01 -15.27
N ASP A 151 16.55 -7.31 -15.03
CA ASP A 151 15.54 -8.23 -15.57
C ASP A 151 14.23 -8.22 -14.75
N GLY A 152 14.16 -7.39 -13.70
CA GLY A 152 13.02 -7.30 -12.79
C GLY A 152 13.05 -8.32 -11.66
N ALA A 153 14.09 -9.15 -11.55
CA ALA A 153 14.29 -10.00 -10.39
C ALA A 153 14.61 -9.16 -9.15
N VAL A 154 14.34 -9.75 -7.99
CA VAL A 154 14.73 -9.19 -6.69
C VAL A 154 15.81 -10.07 -6.11
N SER A 155 16.99 -9.50 -5.86
CA SER A 155 18.10 -10.24 -5.28
C SER A 155 17.71 -10.76 -3.91
N LYS A 156 17.98 -12.04 -3.68
CA LYS A 156 17.84 -12.65 -2.35
C LYS A 156 18.91 -12.05 -1.42
N PRO A 157 18.60 -11.85 -0.13
CA PRO A 157 19.58 -11.40 0.84
C PRO A 157 20.76 -12.37 0.95
#